data_AF-A0A496P6A4-F1
#
_entry.id   AF-A0A496P6A4-F1
#
_cell.length_a   1.000
_cell.length_b   1.000
_cell.length_c   1.000
_cell.angle_alpha   90.00
_cell.angle_beta   90.00
_cell.angle_gamma   90.00
#
_symmetry.space_group_name_H-M   'P 1'
#
loop_
_entity.id
_entity.type
_entity.pdbx_description
1 polymer ?
#
loop_
_entity_poly.entity_id
_entity_poly.type
_entity_poly.pdbx_seq_one_letter_code
_entity_poly.pdbx_strand_id
1 'polypeptide(L)'
;IKASSKVNILNLKPGWIEKMRKEALSQVLFDAEILNIRPRGISDGFYGQLRQNVHYYNYKYDLSSLGEMTEDYVPSCSYDTDLVKGVPLQLNIDFGGRINCGTVSQYLQSVNEIRFIKEFFVKNPKKLSDMVQLFIDYYAAHKASCNVVHLYHDRSGYKTEANSKTTLAQDVENMLREAGWIVINKTPNTNNPPHIDKWRLVNEILAEQDIRLPRVRINENQCPNLIISMENAPLESNDAFKKDKSSERSHTIPQEHATHFSDTVDYCLFWQFSYIIDYRYAHSFIISNLE
;
A
#
# COMPACT_ATOMS: atom_id res chain seq x y z
N ILE A 1 5.15 28.69 1.54
CA ILE A 1 6.55 28.76 1.07
C ILE A 1 7.17 27.40 1.31
N LYS A 2 7.43 26.60 0.27
CA LYS A 2 8.09 25.29 0.41
C LYS A 2 9.56 25.48 0.03
N ALA A 3 10.45 25.31 0.99
CA ALA A 3 11.88 25.53 0.83
C ALA A 3 12.60 24.19 1.07
N SER A 4 13.50 23.82 0.16
CA SER A 4 14.41 22.69 0.34
C SER A 4 15.23 22.88 1.63
N SER A 5 15.68 21.80 2.26
CA SER A 5 16.64 21.86 3.38
C SER A 5 17.92 22.64 3.02
N LYS A 6 18.22 22.79 1.72
CA LYS A 6 19.28 23.66 1.18
C LYS A 6 19.09 25.15 1.49
N VAL A 7 17.85 25.61 1.67
CA VAL A 7 17.55 27.00 2.03
C VAL A 7 17.87 27.28 3.49
N ASN A 8 17.94 26.24 4.33
CA ASN A 8 18.25 26.33 5.76
C ASN A 8 19.66 25.83 6.09
N ILE A 9 20.54 25.69 5.09
CA ILE A 9 21.92 25.16 5.23
C ILE A 9 22.74 25.89 6.29
N LEU A 10 22.48 27.18 6.50
CA LEU A 10 23.18 28.01 7.48
C LEU A 10 22.84 27.65 8.95
N ASN A 11 21.69 27.04 9.19
CA ASN A 11 21.24 26.58 10.52
C ASN A 11 21.49 25.08 10.74
N LEU A 12 21.97 24.37 9.72
CA LEU A 12 22.25 22.94 9.78
C LEU A 12 23.72 22.72 10.13
N LYS A 13 24.00 21.73 10.99
CA LYS A 13 25.37 21.36 11.33
C LYS A 13 26.14 20.95 10.06
N PRO A 14 27.44 21.29 9.93
CA PRO A 14 28.26 20.84 8.82
C PRO A 14 28.17 19.31 8.65
N GLY A 15 27.84 18.85 7.45
CA GLY A 15 27.67 17.42 7.15
C GLY A 15 26.31 16.82 7.52
N TRP A 16 25.34 17.59 8.02
CA TRP A 16 24.00 17.09 8.38
C TRP A 16 23.26 16.47 7.18
N ILE A 17 23.34 17.08 6.01
CA ILE A 17 22.73 16.54 4.78
C ILE A 17 23.39 15.22 4.38
N GLU A 18 24.70 15.07 4.55
CA GLU A 18 25.42 13.82 4.26
C GLU A 18 25.09 12.73 5.27
N LYS A 19 24.91 13.10 6.54
CA LYS A 19 24.42 12.21 7.59
C LYS A 19 22.99 11.75 7.30
N MET A 20 22.09 12.66 6.96
CA MET A 20 20.73 12.32 6.53
C MET A 20 20.71 11.50 5.25
N ARG A 21 21.64 11.70 4.30
CA ARG A 21 21.77 10.82 3.12
C ARG A 21 22.17 9.40 3.49
N LYS A 22 23.06 9.25 4.48
CA LYS A 22 23.51 7.94 4.99
C LYS A 22 22.46 7.26 5.87
N GLU A 23 21.66 8.03 6.60
CA GLU A 23 20.59 7.54 7.48
C GLU A 23 19.25 7.37 6.75
N ALA A 24 19.05 8.05 5.62
CA ALA A 24 17.87 7.90 4.78
C ALA A 24 17.81 6.49 4.21
N LEU A 25 16.62 5.91 4.30
CA LEU A 25 16.36 4.53 3.90
C LEU A 25 16.54 4.31 2.39
N SER A 26 16.47 5.37 1.59
CA SER A 26 16.82 5.38 0.17
C SER A 26 17.18 6.77 -0.37
N GLN A 27 17.80 6.83 -1.54
CA GLN A 27 18.03 8.08 -2.27
C GLN A 27 16.70 8.76 -2.65
N VAL A 28 15.65 8.00 -2.94
CA VAL A 28 14.31 8.54 -3.29
C VAL A 28 13.61 9.14 -2.07
N LEU A 29 13.73 8.52 -0.90
CA LEU A 29 13.20 9.04 0.37
C LEU A 29 14.02 10.26 0.82
N PHE A 30 15.34 10.22 0.67
CA PHE A 30 16.18 11.39 0.86
C PHE A 30 15.81 12.53 -0.09
N ASP A 31 15.57 12.20 -1.36
CA ASP A 31 15.18 13.18 -2.37
C ASP A 31 13.81 13.77 -2.04
N ALA A 32 12.82 12.96 -1.65
CA ALA A 32 11.48 13.41 -1.29
C ALA A 32 11.42 14.16 0.06
N GLU A 33 12.02 13.63 1.12
CA GLU A 33 11.93 14.15 2.49
C GLU A 33 12.95 15.26 2.78
N ILE A 34 14.19 15.12 2.29
CA ILE A 34 15.29 16.05 2.59
C ILE A 34 15.48 17.07 1.46
N LEU A 35 15.41 16.64 0.20
CA LEU A 35 15.60 17.54 -0.95
C LEU A 35 14.31 18.11 -1.53
N ASN A 36 13.14 17.56 -1.16
CA ASN A 36 11.84 17.91 -1.71
C ASN A 36 11.74 17.74 -3.25
N ILE A 37 12.45 16.74 -3.77
CA ILE A 37 12.48 16.31 -5.17
C ILE A 37 11.55 15.11 -5.31
N ARG A 38 10.52 15.24 -6.16
CA ARG A 38 9.59 14.15 -6.44
C ARG A 38 10.08 13.30 -7.62
N PRO A 39 10.05 11.96 -7.54
CA PRO A 39 10.30 11.11 -8.70
C PRO A 39 9.26 11.38 -9.80
N ARG A 40 9.67 11.33 -11.07
CA ARG A 40 8.76 11.51 -12.21
C ARG A 40 8.07 10.18 -12.51
N GLY A 41 6.73 10.15 -12.44
CA GLY A 41 5.94 8.97 -12.83
C GLY A 41 6.10 8.61 -14.31
N ILE A 42 5.90 7.33 -14.62
CA ILE A 42 5.98 6.78 -15.98
C ILE A 42 4.63 7.02 -16.70
N SER A 43 4.63 7.73 -17.82
CA SER A 43 3.40 8.08 -18.57
C SER A 43 2.65 6.88 -19.15
N ASP A 44 3.34 5.77 -19.39
CA ASP A 44 2.79 4.50 -19.92
C ASP A 44 2.94 3.34 -18.92
N GLY A 45 2.75 3.63 -17.62
CA GLY A 45 2.83 2.63 -16.56
C GLY A 45 1.55 1.79 -16.37
N PHE A 46 1.62 0.78 -15.52
CA PHE A 46 0.47 -0.08 -15.18
C PHE A 46 -0.73 0.70 -14.64
N TYR A 47 -0.46 1.83 -13.95
CA TYR A 47 -1.47 2.70 -13.34
C TYR A 47 -1.70 3.98 -14.16
N GLY A 48 -2.00 3.85 -15.46
CA GLY A 48 -2.12 4.99 -16.39
C GLY A 48 -3.17 6.04 -16.00
N GLN A 49 -4.18 5.67 -15.22
CA GLN A 49 -5.22 6.60 -14.74
C GLN A 49 -4.89 7.26 -13.38
N LEU A 50 -3.74 6.95 -12.76
CA LEU A 50 -3.37 7.48 -11.46
C LEU A 50 -3.06 8.98 -11.53
N ARG A 51 -3.89 9.80 -10.87
CA ARG A 51 -3.75 11.26 -10.83
C ARG A 51 -3.54 11.75 -9.41
N GLN A 52 -2.42 12.43 -9.19
CA GLN A 52 -2.01 12.94 -7.87
C GLN A 52 -3.08 13.85 -7.23
N ASN A 53 -3.69 14.74 -8.01
CA ASN A 53 -4.69 15.71 -7.53
C ASN A 53 -6.08 15.09 -7.26
N VAL A 54 -6.28 13.82 -7.61
CA VAL A 54 -7.56 13.10 -7.42
C VAL A 54 -7.40 12.03 -6.36
N HIS A 55 -6.36 11.21 -6.48
CA HIS A 55 -6.22 10.00 -5.67
C HIS A 55 -5.41 10.22 -4.39
N TYR A 56 -4.60 11.27 -4.30
CA TYR A 56 -3.78 11.48 -3.11
C TYR A 56 -4.35 12.59 -2.24
N TYR A 57 -4.23 12.40 -0.93
CA TYR A 57 -4.53 13.42 0.06
C TYR A 57 -3.40 13.54 1.07
N ASN A 58 -3.18 14.76 1.55
CA ASN A 58 -2.32 14.98 2.72
C ASN A 58 -3.21 15.00 3.96
N TYR A 59 -2.71 14.45 5.05
CA TYR A 59 -3.32 14.63 6.36
C TYR A 59 -2.54 15.67 7.17
N LYS A 60 -3.19 16.18 8.21
CA LYS A 60 -2.54 16.95 9.27
C LYS A 60 -2.54 16.07 10.51
N TYR A 61 -1.37 15.80 11.09
CA TYR A 61 -1.31 15.26 12.46
C TYR A 61 -2.05 16.21 13.39
N ASP A 62 -2.90 15.68 14.26
CA ASP A 62 -3.42 16.48 15.36
C ASP A 62 -2.33 16.64 16.43
N LEU A 63 -1.46 17.62 16.22
CA LEU A 63 -0.40 17.99 17.16
C LEU A 63 -0.95 18.49 18.50
N SER A 64 -2.24 18.83 18.59
CA SER A 64 -2.86 19.23 19.87
C SER A 64 -3.06 18.06 20.83
N SER A 65 -3.02 16.83 20.30
CA SER A 65 -3.09 15.58 21.08
C SER A 65 -1.73 15.14 21.63
N LEU A 66 -0.61 15.72 21.16
CA LEU A 66 0.70 15.58 21.81
C LEU A 66 0.74 16.57 22.98
N GLY A 67 0.49 16.10 24.20
CA GLY A 67 0.63 16.91 25.41
C GLY A 67 2.06 17.44 25.64
N GLU A 68 2.32 18.05 26.79
CA GLU A 68 3.67 18.48 27.19
C GLU A 68 4.64 17.29 27.09
N MET A 69 5.56 17.36 26.12
CA MET A 69 6.49 16.28 25.78
C MET A 69 7.48 16.02 26.91
N THR A 70 7.13 15.16 27.86
CA THR A 70 8.04 14.58 28.86
C THR A 70 8.32 13.09 28.62
N GLU A 71 7.61 12.45 27.69
CA GLU A 71 7.72 11.01 27.38
C GLU A 71 8.09 10.77 25.90
N ASP A 72 8.75 9.65 25.62
CA ASP A 72 9.12 9.24 24.27
C ASP A 72 7.88 9.02 23.38
N TYR A 73 7.88 9.59 22.17
CA TYR A 73 6.77 9.45 21.23
C TYR A 73 6.57 8.00 20.79
N VAL A 74 5.40 7.42 21.09
CA VAL A 74 4.99 6.09 20.64
C VAL A 74 3.99 6.24 19.47
N PRO A 75 4.32 5.74 18.26
CA PRO A 75 3.40 5.77 17.13
C PRO A 75 2.08 5.04 17.44
N SER A 76 0.95 5.69 17.24
CA SER A 76 -0.38 5.13 17.48
C SER A 76 -1.42 5.72 16.52
N CYS A 77 -2.40 4.91 16.13
CA CYS A 77 -3.54 5.36 15.34
C CYS A 77 -4.45 6.36 16.08
N SER A 78 -4.25 6.58 17.38
CA SER A 78 -5.01 7.56 18.17
C SER A 78 -4.83 8.99 17.65
N TYR A 79 -3.74 9.26 16.94
CA TYR A 79 -3.42 10.56 16.36
C TYR A 79 -3.86 10.68 14.88
N ASP A 80 -4.42 9.62 14.30
CA ASP A 80 -4.81 9.56 12.89
C ASP A 80 -6.22 10.11 12.73
N THR A 81 -6.33 11.26 12.06
CA THR A 81 -7.63 11.92 11.82
C THR A 81 -8.38 11.37 10.61
N ASP A 82 -7.70 10.61 9.74
CA ASP A 82 -8.29 9.94 8.58
C ASP A 82 -8.79 8.53 8.89
N LEU A 83 -8.42 7.96 10.05
CA LEU A 83 -8.99 6.72 10.58
C LEU A 83 -10.45 6.94 11.01
N VAL A 84 -11.37 6.23 10.37
CA VAL A 84 -12.80 6.28 10.68
C VAL A 84 -13.14 5.23 11.73
N LYS A 85 -13.57 5.68 12.92
CA LYS A 85 -14.02 4.80 14.02
C LYS A 85 -15.22 3.96 13.60
N GLY A 86 -15.32 2.74 14.13
CA GLY A 86 -16.42 1.82 13.82
C GLY A 86 -16.33 1.15 12.45
N VAL A 87 -15.36 1.52 11.60
CA VAL A 87 -15.12 0.91 10.29
C VAL A 87 -14.00 -0.14 10.41
N PRO A 88 -14.21 -1.37 9.89
CA PRO A 88 -13.18 -2.41 9.87
C PRO A 88 -11.90 -1.96 9.17
N LEU A 89 -10.76 -2.45 9.66
CA LEU A 89 -9.48 -2.29 8.95
C LEU A 89 -9.37 -3.37 7.87
N GLN A 90 -8.83 -3.01 6.72
CA GLN A 90 -8.49 -3.93 5.65
C GLN A 90 -6.96 -4.01 5.59
N LEU A 91 -6.40 -5.13 6.05
CA LEU A 91 -4.97 -5.40 5.99
C LEU A 91 -4.66 -6.15 4.69
N ASN A 92 -3.89 -5.52 3.81
CA ASN A 92 -3.55 -6.04 2.50
C ASN A 92 -2.06 -6.40 2.49
N ILE A 93 -1.71 -7.67 2.30
CA ILE A 93 -0.34 -8.16 2.42
C ILE A 93 0.15 -8.76 1.09
N ASP A 94 1.36 -8.42 0.70
CA ASP A 94 2.14 -9.14 -0.32
C ASP A 94 3.19 -9.99 0.39
N PHE A 95 3.08 -11.31 0.31
CA PHE A 95 4.00 -12.26 0.96
C PHE A 95 5.29 -12.48 0.14
N GLY A 96 5.82 -11.41 -0.46
CA GLY A 96 7.03 -11.43 -1.27
C GLY A 96 8.26 -11.90 -0.50
N GLY A 97 9.15 -12.66 -1.17
CA GLY A 97 10.26 -13.33 -0.50
C GLY A 97 11.44 -12.46 -0.04
N ARG A 98 11.46 -11.15 -0.35
CA ARG A 98 12.60 -10.25 -0.02
C ARG A 98 12.24 -9.13 0.96
N ILE A 99 11.00 -8.63 0.90
CA ILE A 99 10.45 -7.64 1.81
C ILE A 99 9.06 -8.10 2.25
N ASN A 100 8.78 -8.00 3.54
CA ASN A 100 7.42 -8.16 4.05
C ASN A 100 6.80 -6.77 4.08
N CYS A 101 5.74 -6.57 3.30
CA CYS A 101 5.05 -5.29 3.22
C CYS A 101 3.53 -5.49 3.23
N GLY A 102 2.84 -4.47 3.71
CA GLY A 102 1.39 -4.44 3.70
C GLY A 102 0.87 -3.02 3.75
N THR A 103 -0.34 -2.84 3.22
CA THR A 103 -1.09 -1.59 3.31
C THR A 103 -2.34 -1.81 4.15
N VAL A 104 -2.77 -0.74 4.82
CA VAL A 104 -3.99 -0.71 5.59
C VAL A 104 -4.96 0.25 4.94
N SER A 105 -6.18 -0.21 4.74
CA SER A 105 -7.25 0.57 4.14
C SER A 105 -8.55 0.49 4.91
N GLN A 106 -9.45 1.44 4.66
CA GLN A 106 -10.83 1.42 5.11
C GLN A 106 -11.77 1.69 3.93
N TYR A 107 -12.76 0.81 3.77
CA TYR A 107 -13.81 1.00 2.79
C TYR A 107 -15.02 1.70 3.43
N LEU A 108 -15.22 2.96 3.06
CA LEU A 108 -16.31 3.80 3.50
C LEU A 108 -17.50 3.62 2.55
N GLN A 109 -18.29 2.59 2.83
CA GLN A 109 -19.41 2.19 1.98
C GLN A 109 -20.45 3.32 1.77
N SER A 110 -20.65 4.20 2.74
CA SER A 110 -21.61 5.31 2.66
C SER A 110 -21.29 6.33 1.56
N VAL A 111 -20.02 6.46 1.20
CA VAL A 111 -19.54 7.40 0.17
C VAL A 111 -18.85 6.69 -0.99
N ASN A 112 -18.92 5.36 -1.02
CA ASN A 112 -18.26 4.48 -1.98
C ASN A 112 -16.77 4.84 -2.19
N GLU A 113 -16.01 4.91 -1.09
CA GLU A 113 -14.61 5.31 -1.12
C GLU A 113 -13.74 4.33 -0.35
N ILE A 114 -12.62 3.90 -0.94
CA ILE A 114 -11.59 3.12 -0.26
C ILE A 114 -10.38 4.02 0.03
N ARG A 115 -10.02 4.13 1.30
CA ARG A 115 -8.91 4.96 1.77
C ARG A 115 -7.75 4.08 2.20
N PHE A 116 -6.60 4.20 1.56
CA PHE A 116 -5.33 3.62 2.02
C PHE A 116 -4.67 4.59 3.00
N ILE A 117 -4.79 4.27 4.28
CA ILE A 117 -4.48 5.18 5.39
C ILE A 117 -3.07 4.99 5.94
N LYS A 118 -2.47 3.81 5.74
CA LYS A 118 -1.11 3.52 6.24
C LYS A 118 -0.44 2.36 5.52
N GLU A 119 0.89 2.38 5.49
CA GLU A 119 1.70 1.23 5.08
C GLU A 119 2.60 0.71 6.22
N PHE A 120 2.90 -0.58 6.18
CA PHE A 120 3.85 -1.24 7.06
C PHE A 120 4.83 -2.03 6.22
N PHE A 121 6.10 -2.01 6.60
CA PHE A 121 7.10 -2.91 6.03
C PHE A 121 8.20 -3.21 7.02
N VAL A 122 8.83 -4.35 6.82
CA VAL A 122 10.05 -4.70 7.52
C VAL A 122 11.05 -5.32 6.54
N LYS A 123 12.33 -5.05 6.78
CA LYS A 123 13.46 -5.62 6.03
C LYS A 123 14.14 -6.70 6.88
N ASN A 124 14.78 -7.66 6.21
CA ASN A 124 15.64 -8.63 6.87
C ASN A 124 16.63 -7.93 7.83
N PRO A 125 16.86 -8.45 9.05
CA PRO A 125 16.48 -9.79 9.55
C PRO A 125 15.06 -9.90 10.13
N LYS A 126 14.26 -8.83 10.14
CA LYS A 126 12.87 -8.87 10.62
C LYS A 126 11.97 -9.66 9.67
N LYS A 127 10.99 -10.34 10.24
CA LYS A 127 10.08 -11.27 9.57
C LYS A 127 8.66 -10.72 9.50
N LEU A 128 7.80 -11.43 8.78
CA LEU A 128 6.37 -11.14 8.70
C LEU A 128 5.72 -10.91 10.08
N SER A 129 6.05 -11.73 11.08
CA SER A 129 5.54 -11.59 12.44
C SER A 129 5.85 -10.22 13.05
N ASP A 130 7.04 -9.66 12.79
CA ASP A 130 7.41 -8.33 13.28
C ASP A 130 6.56 -7.23 12.63
N MET A 131 6.24 -7.37 11.33
CA MET A 131 5.34 -6.45 10.63
C MET A 131 3.92 -6.52 11.18
N VAL A 132 3.41 -7.72 11.44
CA VAL A 132 2.08 -7.92 12.05
C VAL A 132 2.04 -7.34 13.46
N GLN A 133 3.12 -7.47 14.23
CA GLN A 133 3.22 -6.84 15.55
C GLN A 133 3.14 -5.32 15.45
N LEU A 134 3.86 -4.69 14.51
CA LEU A 134 3.76 -3.24 14.27
C LEU A 134 2.32 -2.80 13.96
N PHE A 135 1.57 -3.60 13.19
CA PHE A 135 0.16 -3.34 12.93
C PHE A 135 -0.68 -3.44 14.22
N ILE A 136 -0.49 -4.51 15.01
CA ILE A 136 -1.23 -4.76 16.25
C ILE A 136 -1.03 -3.60 17.23
N ASP A 137 0.22 -3.19 17.43
CA ASP A 137 0.58 -2.14 18.37
C ASP A 137 0.00 -0.80 17.92
N TYR A 138 0.16 -0.47 16.63
CA TYR A 138 -0.30 0.80 16.08
C TYR A 138 -1.82 0.97 16.18
N TYR A 139 -2.59 -0.07 15.85
CA TYR A 139 -4.05 -0.04 15.84
C TYR A 139 -4.71 -0.52 17.14
N ALA A 140 -3.95 -0.72 18.22
CA ALA A 140 -4.47 -1.23 19.48
C ALA A 140 -5.66 -0.42 20.02
N ALA A 141 -5.60 0.91 19.92
CA ALA A 141 -6.67 1.81 20.35
C ALA A 141 -7.95 1.72 19.48
N HIS A 142 -7.82 1.41 18.19
CA HIS A 142 -8.96 1.29 17.28
C HIS A 142 -9.88 0.12 17.65
N LYS A 143 -9.34 -0.94 18.28
CA LYS A 143 -10.11 -2.12 18.73
C LYS A 143 -11.31 -1.76 19.59
N ALA A 144 -11.22 -0.68 20.37
CA ALA A 144 -12.34 -0.21 21.19
C ALA A 144 -13.54 0.28 20.36
N SER A 145 -13.30 0.71 19.12
CA SER A 145 -14.36 1.17 18.20
C SER A 145 -14.76 0.10 17.18
N CYS A 146 -13.80 -0.68 16.69
CA CYS A 146 -14.01 -1.79 15.78
C CYS A 146 -12.81 -2.74 15.87
N ASN A 147 -13.06 -4.00 16.22
CA ASN A 147 -12.04 -5.03 16.32
C ASN A 147 -12.07 -6.01 15.13
N VAL A 148 -12.62 -5.62 13.98
CA VAL A 148 -12.69 -6.45 12.77
C VAL A 148 -11.55 -6.08 11.81
N VAL A 149 -10.84 -7.10 11.34
CA VAL A 149 -9.83 -7.00 10.28
C VAL A 149 -10.25 -7.87 9.10
N HIS A 150 -10.36 -7.27 7.92
CA HIS A 150 -10.45 -7.99 6.66
C HIS A 150 -9.03 -8.22 6.11
N LEU A 151 -8.67 -9.47 5.87
CA LEU A 151 -7.35 -9.82 5.34
C LEU A 151 -7.44 -10.06 3.82
N TYR A 152 -6.64 -9.32 3.06
CA TYR A 152 -6.47 -9.48 1.62
C TYR A 152 -5.01 -9.82 1.32
N HIS A 153 -4.80 -10.77 0.42
CA HIS A 153 -3.47 -11.21 0.01
C HIS A 153 -3.49 -11.89 -1.37
N ASP A 154 -2.30 -12.25 -1.85
CA ASP A 154 -2.14 -13.08 -3.04
C ASP A 154 -2.19 -14.59 -2.68
N ARG A 155 -2.24 -15.47 -3.68
CA ARG A 155 -2.22 -16.92 -3.48
C ARG A 155 -1.04 -17.40 -2.61
N SER A 156 0.09 -16.69 -2.62
CA SER A 156 1.25 -17.10 -1.84
C SER A 156 1.02 -17.11 -0.33
N GLY A 157 -0.01 -16.41 0.18
CA GLY A 157 -0.48 -16.54 1.56
C GLY A 157 -0.95 -17.95 1.96
N TYR A 158 -1.27 -18.82 0.99
CA TYR A 158 -1.60 -20.23 1.23
C TYR A 158 -0.38 -21.17 1.18
N LYS A 159 0.82 -20.64 0.97
CA LYS A 159 2.05 -21.43 1.08
C LYS A 159 2.37 -21.68 2.56
N THR A 160 2.96 -22.83 2.82
CA THR A 160 3.52 -23.21 4.13
C THR A 160 5.05 -23.07 4.07
N GLU A 161 5.65 -22.46 5.07
CA GLU A 161 7.11 -22.46 5.21
C GLU A 161 7.63 -23.86 5.59
N ALA A 162 8.92 -24.11 5.32
CA ALA A 162 9.56 -25.33 5.75
C ALA A 162 9.50 -25.44 7.29
N ASN A 163 8.87 -26.52 7.78
CA ASN A 163 8.59 -26.79 9.20
C ASN A 163 7.40 -26.04 9.82
N SER A 164 6.61 -25.29 9.05
CA SER A 164 5.33 -24.74 9.55
C SER A 164 4.16 -25.71 9.31
N LYS A 165 3.23 -25.76 10.26
CA LYS A 165 1.94 -26.48 10.12
C LYS A 165 0.83 -25.59 9.55
N THR A 166 1.10 -24.30 9.45
CA THR A 166 0.17 -23.24 9.07
C THR A 166 0.67 -22.54 7.81
N THR A 167 -0.26 -21.98 7.05
CA THR A 167 0.09 -21.11 5.92
C THR A 167 0.50 -19.74 6.42
N LEU A 168 1.22 -18.97 5.59
CA LEU A 168 1.61 -17.59 5.92
C LEU A 168 0.41 -16.72 6.34
N ALA A 169 -0.71 -16.82 5.62
CA ALA A 169 -1.94 -16.13 5.98
C ALA A 169 -2.51 -16.62 7.32
N GLN A 170 -2.48 -17.93 7.59
CA GLN A 170 -2.93 -18.47 8.88
C GLN A 170 -2.05 -17.97 10.05
N ASP A 171 -0.75 -17.80 9.85
CA ASP A 171 0.13 -17.23 10.87
C ASP A 171 -0.28 -15.79 11.21
N VAL A 172 -0.54 -14.96 10.20
CA VAL A 172 -1.06 -13.60 10.38
C VAL A 172 -2.41 -13.62 11.10
N GLU A 173 -3.33 -14.47 10.65
CA GLU A 173 -4.66 -14.59 11.25
C GLU A 173 -4.58 -15.00 12.73
N ASN A 174 -3.71 -15.95 13.08
CA ASN A 174 -3.53 -16.42 14.44
C ASN A 174 -2.96 -15.31 15.34
N MET A 175 -1.91 -14.61 14.91
CA MET A 175 -1.34 -13.49 15.66
C MET A 175 -2.37 -12.38 15.93
N LEU A 176 -3.16 -12.02 14.91
CA LEU A 176 -4.21 -11.01 15.06
C LEU A 176 -5.33 -11.48 16.00
N ARG A 177 -5.75 -12.75 15.91
CA ARG A 177 -6.77 -13.33 16.81
C ARG A 177 -6.28 -13.39 18.26
N GLU A 178 -5.03 -13.80 18.48
CA GLU A 178 -4.38 -13.79 19.80
C GLU A 178 -4.34 -12.38 20.39
N ALA A 179 -4.14 -11.35 19.56
CA ALA A 179 -4.20 -9.95 19.95
C ALA A 179 -5.64 -9.38 20.11
N GLY A 180 -6.67 -10.23 19.96
CA GLY A 180 -8.08 -9.87 20.19
C GLY A 180 -8.82 -9.29 18.98
N TRP A 181 -8.28 -9.45 17.76
CA TRP A 181 -8.97 -9.06 16.52
C TRP A 181 -9.85 -10.20 15.97
N ILE A 182 -10.98 -9.83 15.40
CA ILE A 182 -11.81 -10.72 14.57
C ILE A 182 -11.29 -10.64 13.14
N VAL A 183 -10.66 -11.72 12.67
CA VAL A 183 -10.05 -11.75 11.33
C VAL A 183 -10.94 -12.50 10.34
N ILE A 184 -11.32 -11.82 9.26
CA ILE A 184 -12.08 -12.36 8.14
C ILE A 184 -11.16 -12.38 6.92
N ASN A 185 -10.69 -13.56 6.52
CA ASN A 185 -9.91 -13.69 5.29
C ASN A 185 -10.84 -13.53 4.08
N LYS A 186 -10.59 -12.49 3.27
CA LYS A 186 -11.38 -12.14 2.08
C LYS A 186 -10.75 -12.65 0.79
N THR A 187 -9.56 -13.25 0.87
CA THR A 187 -8.91 -13.88 -0.27
C THR A 187 -9.45 -15.31 -0.40
N PRO A 188 -9.95 -15.73 -1.56
CA PRO A 188 -10.32 -17.11 -1.78
C PRO A 188 -9.09 -17.97 -2.08
N ASN A 189 -9.12 -19.24 -1.62
CA ASN A 189 -8.07 -20.22 -1.93
C ASN A 189 -8.21 -20.75 -3.37
N THR A 190 -7.94 -19.86 -4.34
CA THR A 190 -8.07 -20.12 -5.78
C THR A 190 -6.81 -19.63 -6.51
N ASN A 191 -6.81 -19.69 -7.84
CA ASN A 191 -5.72 -19.11 -8.63
C ASN A 191 -5.66 -17.60 -8.45
N ASN A 192 -4.46 -17.04 -8.57
CA ASN A 192 -4.33 -15.59 -8.61
C ASN A 192 -5.14 -15.02 -9.80
N PRO A 193 -5.77 -13.86 -9.62
CA PRO A 193 -6.45 -13.17 -10.69
C PRO A 193 -5.54 -12.96 -11.91
N PRO A 194 -6.04 -13.12 -13.15
CA PRO A 194 -5.29 -12.81 -14.35
C PRO A 194 -4.77 -11.36 -14.33
N HIS A 195 -3.54 -11.14 -14.79
CA HIS A 195 -2.91 -9.82 -14.77
C HIS A 195 -3.73 -8.77 -15.56
N ILE A 196 -4.30 -9.18 -16.70
CA ILE A 196 -5.16 -8.32 -17.52
C ILE A 196 -6.43 -7.87 -16.78
N ASP A 197 -7.07 -8.75 -16.02
CA ASP A 197 -8.30 -8.41 -15.31
C ASP A 197 -8.01 -7.46 -14.15
N LYS A 198 -6.88 -7.66 -13.45
CA LYS A 198 -6.39 -6.71 -12.44
C LYS A 198 -6.10 -5.35 -13.05
N TRP A 199 -5.33 -5.31 -14.14
CA TRP A 199 -4.98 -4.07 -14.83
C TRP A 199 -6.22 -3.29 -15.27
N ARG A 200 -7.20 -3.98 -15.89
CA ARG A 200 -8.46 -3.38 -16.31
C ARG A 200 -9.23 -2.82 -15.13
N LEU A 201 -9.49 -3.63 -14.10
CA LEU A 201 -10.26 -3.21 -12.92
C LEU A 201 -9.64 -1.98 -12.26
N VAL A 202 -8.33 -2.02 -12.03
CA VAL A 202 -7.61 -0.94 -11.37
C VAL A 202 -7.71 0.35 -12.18
N ASN A 203 -7.53 0.29 -13.50
CA ASN A 203 -7.64 1.48 -14.34
C ASN A 203 -9.08 2.01 -14.44
N GLU A 204 -10.10 1.14 -14.47
CA GLU A 204 -11.51 1.55 -14.41
C GLU A 204 -11.85 2.25 -13.08
N ILE A 205 -11.37 1.71 -11.96
CA ILE A 205 -11.51 2.31 -10.62
C ILE A 205 -10.83 3.69 -10.59
N LEU A 206 -9.59 3.79 -11.07
CA LEU A 206 -8.81 5.03 -11.07
C LEU A 206 -9.33 6.08 -12.07
N ALA A 207 -10.07 5.66 -13.10
CA ALA A 207 -10.72 6.58 -14.02
C ALA A 207 -11.88 7.35 -13.34
N GLU A 208 -12.47 6.79 -12.27
CA GLU A 208 -13.62 7.32 -11.54
C GLU A 208 -14.84 7.65 -12.43
N GLN A 209 -15.05 6.87 -13.50
CA GLN A 209 -16.17 7.08 -14.43
C GLN A 209 -17.41 6.23 -14.09
N ASP A 210 -17.23 5.03 -13.53
CA ASP A 210 -18.33 4.17 -13.10
C ASP A 210 -18.66 4.38 -11.63
N ILE A 211 -19.84 4.93 -11.34
CA ILE A 211 -20.32 5.22 -9.97
C ILE A 211 -20.49 3.97 -9.10
N ARG A 212 -20.58 2.77 -9.71
CA ARG A 212 -20.66 1.51 -8.98
C ARG A 212 -19.30 1.10 -8.40
N LEU A 213 -18.21 1.54 -9.03
CA LEU A 213 -16.85 1.29 -8.56
C LEU A 213 -16.46 2.33 -7.49
N PRO A 214 -15.62 1.94 -6.52
CA PRO A 214 -15.22 2.85 -5.45
C PRO A 214 -14.26 3.92 -5.96
N ARG A 215 -14.23 5.06 -5.28
CA ARG A 215 -13.14 6.04 -5.42
C ARG A 215 -11.96 5.64 -4.55
N VAL A 216 -10.74 5.68 -5.10
CA VAL A 216 -9.51 5.34 -4.36
C VAL A 216 -8.84 6.59 -3.83
N ARG A 217 -8.58 6.65 -2.53
CA ARG A 217 -7.84 7.73 -1.88
C ARG A 217 -6.64 7.16 -1.14
N ILE A 218 -5.48 7.77 -1.28
CA ILE A 218 -4.21 7.31 -0.70
C ILE A 218 -3.61 8.45 0.14
N ASN A 219 -3.28 8.14 1.39
CA ASN A 219 -2.62 9.05 2.30
C ASN A 219 -1.16 9.27 1.87
N GLU A 220 -0.82 10.44 1.32
CA GLU A 220 0.52 10.75 0.79
C GLU A 220 1.63 10.70 1.84
N ASN A 221 1.26 10.95 3.10
CA ASN A 221 2.20 11.11 4.20
C ASN A 221 2.42 9.79 4.97
N GLN A 222 1.45 8.87 4.96
CA GLN A 222 1.55 7.54 5.60
C GLN A 222 1.79 6.39 4.60
N CYS A 223 1.62 6.62 3.30
CA CYS A 223 1.81 5.62 2.25
C CYS A 223 2.83 6.07 1.17
N PRO A 224 4.00 6.63 1.52
CA PRO A 224 4.97 7.11 0.53
C PRO A 224 5.53 5.99 -0.34
N ASN A 225 5.84 4.81 0.22
CA ASN A 225 6.40 3.70 -0.56
C ASN A 225 5.34 3.12 -1.52
N LEU A 226 4.07 3.07 -1.11
CA LEU A 226 2.98 2.71 -2.00
C LEU A 226 2.88 3.65 -3.21
N ILE A 227 2.89 4.97 -2.98
CA ILE A 227 2.83 5.95 -4.07
C ILE A 227 4.01 5.78 -5.02
N ILE A 228 5.22 5.66 -4.49
CA ILE A 228 6.43 5.45 -5.32
C ILE A 228 6.30 4.15 -6.12
N SER A 229 5.83 3.07 -5.50
CA SER A 229 5.63 1.78 -6.14
C SER A 229 4.62 1.85 -7.29
N MET A 230 3.53 2.60 -7.12
CA MET A 230 2.52 2.79 -8.18
C MET A 230 3.01 3.71 -9.30
N GLU A 231 3.67 4.83 -8.99
CA GLU A 231 4.16 5.79 -9.98
C GLU A 231 5.32 5.26 -10.83
N ASN A 232 6.09 4.31 -10.29
CA ASN A 232 7.25 3.69 -10.93
C ASN A 232 6.98 2.23 -11.33
N ALA A 233 5.73 1.86 -11.64
CA ALA A 233 5.38 0.54 -12.16
C ALA A 233 5.29 0.53 -13.70
N PRO A 234 6.41 0.28 -14.42
CA PRO A 234 6.38 0.09 -15.86
C PRO A 234 5.63 -1.19 -16.26
N LEU A 235 5.16 -1.24 -17.51
CA LEU A 235 4.64 -2.45 -18.14
C LEU A 235 5.78 -3.31 -18.71
N GLU A 236 5.62 -4.63 -18.76
CA GLU A 236 6.56 -5.54 -19.41
C GLU A 236 6.59 -5.30 -20.93
N SER A 237 7.79 -5.26 -21.51
CA SER A 237 7.96 -5.06 -22.96
C SER A 237 7.29 -6.14 -23.82
N ASN A 238 7.08 -7.34 -23.25
CA ASN A 238 6.49 -8.49 -23.93
C ASN A 238 5.02 -8.75 -23.54
N ASP A 239 4.51 -8.06 -22.51
CA ASP A 239 3.13 -8.20 -22.04
C ASP A 239 2.64 -6.85 -21.49
N ALA A 240 1.87 -6.13 -22.32
CA ALA A 240 1.38 -4.79 -22.02
C ALA A 240 0.38 -4.73 -20.85
N PHE A 241 0.04 -5.86 -20.21
CA PHE A 241 -0.89 -5.91 -19.09
C PHE A 241 -0.24 -6.41 -17.80
N LYS A 242 1.08 -6.65 -17.82
CA LYS A 242 1.84 -7.12 -16.67
C LYS A 242 2.87 -6.08 -16.27
N LYS A 243 2.99 -5.83 -14.96
CA LYS A 243 4.03 -4.96 -14.41
C LYS A 243 5.39 -5.58 -14.67
N ASP A 244 6.36 -4.79 -15.12
CA ASP A 244 7.74 -5.24 -15.20
C ASP A 244 8.36 -5.33 -13.81
N LYS A 245 8.52 -6.59 -13.36
CA LYS A 245 9.12 -6.97 -12.08
C LYS A 245 10.65 -7.15 -12.16
N SER A 246 11.29 -6.74 -13.27
CA SER A 246 12.75 -6.83 -13.42
C SER A 246 13.49 -6.07 -12.30
N SER A 247 12.91 -4.95 -11.82
CA SER A 247 13.43 -4.15 -10.71
C SER A 247 13.43 -4.87 -9.36
N GLU A 248 12.48 -5.80 -9.10
CA GLU A 248 12.45 -6.65 -7.89
C GLU A 248 13.67 -7.59 -7.81
N ARG A 249 14.31 -7.87 -8.95
CA ARG A 249 15.51 -8.72 -9.03
C ARG A 249 16.79 -7.93 -8.79
N SER A 250 16.75 -6.61 -8.92
CA SER A 250 17.92 -5.75 -8.78
C SER A 250 18.39 -5.63 -7.32
N HIS A 251 19.70 -5.62 -7.12
CA HIS A 251 20.34 -5.37 -5.83
C HIS A 251 20.67 -3.89 -5.60
N THR A 252 20.50 -3.04 -6.62
CA THR A 252 20.87 -1.61 -6.58
C THR A 252 19.69 -0.67 -6.36
N ILE A 253 18.46 -1.14 -6.62
CA ILE A 253 17.23 -0.39 -6.35
C ILE A 253 16.73 -0.81 -4.97
N PRO A 254 16.47 0.14 -4.04
CA PRO A 254 15.89 -0.19 -2.75
C PRO A 254 14.53 -0.87 -2.94
N GLN A 255 14.39 -2.07 -2.38
CA GLN A 255 13.28 -2.99 -2.66
C GLN A 255 11.92 -2.47 -2.19
N GLU A 256 11.89 -1.53 -1.25
CA GLU A 256 10.68 -0.81 -0.83
C GLU A 256 10.07 0.05 -1.96
N HIS A 257 10.87 0.46 -2.95
CA HIS A 257 10.40 1.19 -4.14
C HIS A 257 10.03 0.27 -5.29
N ALA A 258 10.20 -1.04 -5.13
CA ALA A 258 9.81 -2.01 -6.13
C ALA A 258 8.28 -2.24 -6.11
N THR A 259 7.76 -2.97 -7.09
CA THR A 259 6.32 -3.18 -7.34
C THR A 259 5.52 -3.86 -6.21
N HIS A 260 6.18 -4.23 -5.10
CA HIS A 260 5.60 -4.94 -3.94
C HIS A 260 4.40 -4.24 -3.30
N PHE A 261 4.51 -2.95 -2.96
CA PHE A 261 3.39 -2.24 -2.34
C PHE A 261 2.20 -2.09 -3.28
N SER A 262 2.46 -1.84 -4.56
CA SER A 262 1.41 -1.69 -5.57
C SER A 262 0.58 -2.98 -5.75
N ASP A 263 1.18 -4.16 -5.56
CA ASP A 263 0.46 -5.44 -5.60
C ASP A 263 -0.55 -5.58 -4.44
N THR A 264 -0.28 -4.98 -3.26
CA THR A 264 -1.23 -5.00 -2.13
C THR A 264 -2.54 -4.29 -2.48
N VAL A 265 -2.48 -3.20 -3.26
CA VAL A 265 -3.65 -2.47 -3.75
C VAL A 265 -4.41 -3.30 -4.77
N ASP A 266 -3.70 -3.91 -5.71
CA ASP A 266 -4.33 -4.72 -6.76
C ASP A 266 -5.16 -5.86 -6.18
N TYR A 267 -4.63 -6.62 -5.20
CA TYR A 267 -5.38 -7.71 -4.58
C TYR A 267 -6.55 -7.22 -3.73
N CYS A 268 -6.36 -6.11 -2.99
CA CYS A 268 -7.44 -5.48 -2.24
C CYS A 268 -8.62 -5.11 -3.16
N LEU A 269 -8.34 -4.37 -4.23
CA LEU A 269 -9.36 -3.91 -5.17
C LEU A 269 -9.98 -5.08 -5.94
N PHE A 270 -9.17 -6.04 -6.39
CA PHE A 270 -9.67 -7.18 -7.16
C PHE A 270 -10.65 -8.05 -6.37
N TRP A 271 -10.25 -8.49 -5.19
CA TRP A 271 -11.10 -9.38 -4.39
C TRP A 271 -12.36 -8.67 -3.88
N GLN A 272 -12.32 -7.34 -3.76
CA GLN A 272 -13.45 -6.58 -3.27
C GLN A 272 -14.42 -6.11 -4.36
N PHE A 273 -13.96 -5.85 -5.59
CA PHE A 273 -14.79 -5.16 -6.59
C PHE A 273 -14.83 -5.83 -7.97
N SER A 274 -14.08 -6.91 -8.20
CA SER A 274 -14.08 -7.59 -9.50
C SER A 274 -15.48 -8.06 -9.96
N TYR A 275 -16.37 -8.40 -9.03
CA TYR A 275 -17.74 -8.82 -9.36
C TYR A 275 -18.63 -7.71 -9.97
N ILE A 276 -18.22 -6.44 -9.85
CA ILE A 276 -18.96 -5.29 -10.38
C ILE A 276 -18.75 -5.18 -11.90
N ILE A 277 -17.59 -5.60 -12.39
CA ILE A 277 -17.27 -5.62 -13.81
C ILE A 277 -17.62 -7.00 -14.38
N ASP A 278 -18.50 -7.03 -15.38
CA ASP A 278 -18.74 -8.26 -16.13
C ASP A 278 -17.70 -8.44 -17.23
N TYR A 279 -16.62 -9.15 -16.91
CA TYR A 279 -15.57 -9.47 -17.88
C TYR A 279 -16.08 -10.37 -19.03
N ARG A 280 -17.23 -11.05 -18.88
CA ARG A 280 -17.78 -11.92 -19.94
C ARG A 280 -18.43 -11.13 -21.08
N TYR A 281 -18.89 -9.90 -20.83
CA TYR A 281 -19.44 -9.01 -21.87
C TYR A 281 -18.37 -8.23 -22.64
N ALA A 282 -17.15 -8.12 -22.12
CA ALA A 282 -16.06 -7.39 -22.77
C ALA A 282 -15.29 -8.23 -23.81
N HIS A 283 -15.47 -9.55 -23.83
CA HIS A 283 -14.90 -10.44 -24.85
C HIS A 283 -15.73 -10.50 -26.14
N SER A 284 -16.90 -9.85 -26.20
CA SER A 284 -17.76 -9.78 -27.38
C SER A 284 -17.48 -8.59 -28.30
N PHE A 285 -16.29 -7.99 -28.25
CA PHE A 285 -15.82 -7.23 -29.41
C PHE A 285 -15.63 -8.21 -30.56
N ILE A 286 -16.62 -8.26 -31.44
CA ILE A 286 -16.49 -8.80 -32.78
C ILE A 286 -15.29 -8.06 -33.39
N ILE A 287 -14.19 -8.78 -33.61
CA ILE A 287 -13.18 -8.34 -34.57
C ILE A 287 -13.91 -8.39 -35.92
N SER A 288 -14.52 -7.28 -36.32
CA SER A 288 -14.94 -7.12 -37.70
C SER A 288 -13.65 -6.90 -38.49
N ASN A 289 -13.06 -7.99 -38.96
CA ASN A 289 -12.26 -7.92 -40.17
C ASN A 289 -13.24 -7.56 -41.29
N LEU A 290 -13.45 -6.26 -41.50
CA LEU A 290 -14.06 -5.72 -42.69
C LEU A 290 -13.00 -4.86 -43.37
N GLU A 291 -12.39 -5.53 -44.35
CA GLU A 291 -11.60 -5.07 -45.52
C GLU A 291 -10.38 -4.16 -45.30
#